data_AF-A0A7W9HCD3-F1
#
_entry.id   AF-A0A7W9HCD3-F1
#
_cell.length_a   1.000
_cell.length_b   1.000
_cell.length_c   1.000
_cell.angle_alpha   90.00
_cell.angle_beta   90.00
_cell.angle_gamma   90.00
#
_symmetry.space_group_name_H-M   'P 1'
#
loop_
_entity.id
_entity.type
_entity.pdbx_description
1 polymer ?
#
loop_
_entity_poly.entity_id
_entity_poly.type
_entity_poly.pdbx_seq_one_letter_code
_entity_poly.pdbx_strand_id
1 'polypeptide(L)'
;MATAETGDGRLEEFLADPETSALDLTTAAARCTRALGLQHSVVCLADLQQRRLVPLTDVAPPLLVDDSLAGWTHRTRSPRVEESESG
;
A
#
# COMPACT_ATOMS: atom_id res chain seq x y z
N MET A 1 5.21 -15.68 -25.34
CA MET A 1 5.99 -15.04 -24.26
C MET A 1 5.07 -14.00 -23.63
N ALA A 2 4.46 -14.31 -22.49
CA ALA A 2 3.58 -13.38 -21.79
C ALA A 2 4.44 -12.55 -20.83
N THR A 3 4.55 -11.26 -21.10
CA THR A 3 5.12 -10.28 -20.18
C THR A 3 4.31 -10.33 -18.90
N ALA A 4 4.97 -10.57 -17.77
CA ALA A 4 4.36 -10.44 -16.46
C ALA A 4 3.83 -9.00 -16.35
N GLU A 5 2.52 -8.84 -16.48
CA GLU A 5 1.81 -7.62 -16.09
C GLU A 5 2.00 -7.51 -14.58
N THR A 6 3.12 -6.87 -14.23
CA THR A 6 3.58 -6.67 -12.87
C THR A 6 2.52 -5.79 -12.20
N GLY A 7 2.11 -6.12 -10.98
CA GLY A 7 0.97 -5.45 -10.30
C GLY A 7 1.02 -3.90 -10.28
N ASP A 8 2.19 -3.34 -10.54
CA ASP A 8 2.47 -1.93 -10.84
C ASP A 8 1.59 -1.35 -11.97
N GLY A 9 1.46 -2.05 -13.11
CA GLY A 9 0.68 -1.55 -14.25
C GLY A 9 -0.83 -1.48 -13.98
N ARG A 10 -1.35 -2.40 -13.16
CA ARG A 10 -2.75 -2.39 -12.73
C ARG A 10 -3.03 -1.29 -11.71
N LEU A 11 -2.05 -0.95 -10.88
CA LEU A 11 -2.15 0.16 -9.94
C LEU A 11 -2.09 1.50 -10.67
N GLU A 12 -1.17 1.66 -11.64
CA GLU A 12 -1.09 2.87 -12.47
C GLU A 12 -2.38 3.13 -13.25
N GLU A 13 -2.92 2.11 -13.93
CA GLU A 13 -4.18 2.25 -14.68
C GLU A 13 -5.36 2.62 -13.76
N PHE A 14 -5.39 2.07 -12.55
CA PHE A 14 -6.38 2.42 -11.55
C PHE A 14 -6.23 3.86 -11.02
N LEU A 15 -5.01 4.34 -10.77
CA LEU A 15 -4.77 5.71 -10.31
C LEU A 15 -5.03 6.75 -11.40
N ALA A 16 -4.90 6.38 -12.67
CA ALA A 16 -5.22 7.24 -13.81
C ALA A 16 -6.72 7.41 -14.07
N ASP A 17 -7.57 6.60 -13.42
CA ASP A 17 -9.01 6.65 -13.57
C ASP A 17 -9.62 7.90 -12.90
N PRO A 18 -10.33 8.76 -13.65
CA PRO A 18 -10.86 10.00 -13.12
C PRO A 18 -12.01 9.79 -12.13
N GLU A 19 -12.74 8.67 -12.20
CA GLU A 19 -13.74 8.33 -11.18
C GLU A 19 -13.06 7.99 -9.85
N THR A 20 -11.87 7.41 -9.89
CA THR A 20 -11.03 7.13 -8.71
C THR A 20 -10.51 8.39 -8.04
N SER A 21 -10.24 9.45 -8.81
CA SER A 21 -9.86 10.76 -8.26
C SER A 21 -10.97 11.44 -7.44
N ALA A 22 -12.22 11.03 -7.60
CA ALA A 22 -13.36 11.51 -6.80
C ALA A 22 -13.62 10.68 -5.53
N LEU A 23 -12.91 9.54 -5.36
CA LEU A 23 -13.08 8.65 -4.22
C LEU A 23 -12.23 9.12 -3.04
N ASP A 24 -12.74 8.92 -1.82
CA ASP A 24 -11.90 8.98 -0.63
C ASP A 24 -10.81 7.89 -0.70
N LEU A 25 -9.63 8.20 -0.17
CA LEU A 25 -8.45 7.34 -0.19
C LEU A 25 -8.73 5.93 0.35
N THR A 26 -9.60 5.81 1.35
CA THR A 26 -10.01 4.52 1.92
C THR A 26 -10.76 3.65 0.89
N THR A 27 -11.63 4.28 0.10
CA THR A 27 -12.42 3.59 -0.92
C THR A 27 -11.55 3.16 -2.09
N ALA A 28 -10.64 4.05 -2.52
CA ALA A 28 -9.65 3.73 -3.56
C ALA A 28 -8.77 2.55 -3.14
N ALA A 29 -8.26 2.55 -1.90
CA ALA A 29 -7.47 1.47 -1.35
C ALA A 29 -8.22 0.13 -1.33
N ALA A 30 -9.48 0.12 -0.84
CA ALA A 30 -10.30 -1.10 -0.83
C ALA A 30 -10.51 -1.70 -2.22
N ARG A 31 -10.68 -0.84 -3.24
CA ARG A 31 -10.82 -1.28 -4.63
C ARG A 31 -9.51 -1.84 -5.20
N CYS A 32 -8.36 -1.22 -4.91
CA CYS A 32 -7.04 -1.76 -5.26
C CYS A 32 -6.84 -3.17 -4.68
N THR A 33 -7.13 -3.34 -3.39
CA THR A 33 -6.96 -4.60 -2.67
C THR A 33 -7.74 -5.72 -3.33
N ARG A 34 -8.99 -5.44 -3.69
CA ARG A 34 -9.83 -6.37 -4.46
C ARG A 34 -9.27 -6.65 -5.85
N ALA A 35 -8.81 -5.63 -6.57
CA ALA A 35 -8.26 -5.78 -7.93
C ALA A 35 -6.96 -6.59 -7.95
N LEU A 36 -6.14 -6.48 -6.91
CA LEU A 36 -4.90 -7.24 -6.73
C LEU A 36 -5.12 -8.65 -6.17
N GLY A 37 -6.36 -9.00 -5.80
CA GLY A 37 -6.67 -10.32 -5.21
C GLY A 37 -6.12 -10.50 -3.80
N LEU A 38 -5.84 -9.41 -3.08
CA LEU A 38 -5.33 -9.44 -1.72
C LEU A 38 -6.46 -9.66 -0.73
N GLN A 39 -6.20 -10.46 0.31
CA GLN A 39 -7.15 -10.67 1.40
C GLN A 39 -7.30 -9.41 2.27
N HIS A 40 -6.20 -8.68 2.46
CA HIS A 40 -6.15 -7.49 3.30
C HIS A 40 -5.08 -6.52 2.81
N SER A 41 -5.26 -5.24 3.14
CA SER A 41 -4.30 -4.17 2.86
C SER A 41 -4.36 -3.11 3.96
N VAL A 42 -3.21 -2.51 4.27
CA VAL A 42 -3.15 -1.33 5.14
C VAL A 42 -2.47 -0.21 4.36
N VAL A 43 -3.13 0.95 4.30
CA VAL A 43 -2.53 2.18 3.78
C VAL A 43 -2.00 2.97 4.95
N CYS A 44 -0.74 3.37 4.92
CA CYS A 44 -0.13 4.19 5.96
C CYS A 44 0.24 5.57 5.41
N LEU A 45 -0.03 6.61 6.19
CA LEU A 45 0.47 7.96 5.99
C LEU A 45 1.80 8.13 6.73
N ALA A 46 2.77 8.78 6.10
CA ALA A 46 4.03 9.10 6.75
C ALA A 46 3.87 10.36 7.62
N ASP A 47 3.95 10.20 8.93
CA ASP A 47 4.17 11.31 9.85
C ASP A 47 5.65 11.69 9.80
N LEU A 48 5.95 12.77 9.09
CA LEU A 48 7.33 13.26 8.89
C LEU A 48 7.93 13.86 10.17
N GLN A 49 7.10 14.37 11.08
CA GLN A 49 7.57 15.00 12.31
C GLN A 49 8.00 13.95 13.34
N GLN A 50 7.20 12.90 13.49
CA GLN A 50 7.42 11.79 14.43
C GLN A 50 8.21 10.64 13.81
N ARG A 51 8.44 10.68 12.50
CA ARG A 51 9.16 9.66 11.73
C ARG A 51 8.52 8.27 11.88
N ARG A 52 7.18 8.24 11.75
CA ARG A 52 6.34 7.05 11.89
C ARG A 52 5.41 6.89 10.68
N LEU A 53 4.98 5.66 10.43
CA LEU A 53 3.94 5.36 9.47
C LEU A 53 2.64 5.11 10.25
N VAL A 54 1.63 5.93 10.01
CA VAL A 54 0.34 5.89 10.70
C VAL A 54 -0.69 5.27 9.77
N PRO A 55 -1.26 4.10 10.11
CA PRO A 55 -2.36 3.51 9.35
C PRO A 55 -3.52 4.48 9.19
N LEU A 56 -4.07 4.57 7.98
CA LEU A 56 -5.24 5.42 7.68
C LEU A 56 -6.50 4.91 8.40
N THR A 57 -6.56 3.60 8.63
CA THR A 57 -7.61 2.94 9.41
C THR A 57 -7.05 2.49 10.75
N ASP A 58 -7.86 2.51 11.81
CA ASP A 58 -7.47 2.12 13.18
C ASP A 58 -7.35 0.59 13.36
N VAL A 59 -6.95 -0.12 12.30
CA VAL A 59 -6.84 -1.59 12.28
C VAL A 59 -5.45 -2.08 12.68
N ALA A 60 -4.47 -1.18 12.76
CA ALA A 60 -3.10 -1.50 13.11
C ALA A 60 -2.44 -0.32 13.85
N PRO A 61 -1.46 -0.59 14.74
CA PRO A 61 -0.71 0.45 15.40
C PRO A 61 0.27 1.16 14.44
N PRO A 62 0.70 2.40 14.75
CA PRO A 62 1.74 3.08 13.99
C PRO A 62 3.06 2.31 13.97
N LEU A 63 3.70 2.25 12.80
CA LEU A 63 4.97 1.57 12.58
C LEU A 63 6.14 2.55 12.60
N LEU A 64 7.30 2.10 13.07
CA LEU A 64 8.53 2.87 12.96
C LEU A 64 9.05 2.84 11.51
N VAL A 65 9.49 3.99 11.00
CA VAL A 65 10.09 4.07 9.65
C VAL A 65 11.39 3.26 9.56
N ASP A 66 12.17 3.21 10.64
CA ASP A 66 13.50 2.62 10.58
C ASP A 66 13.52 1.11 10.81
N ASP A 67 12.46 0.55 11.42
CA ASP A 67 12.40 -0.83 11.91
C ASP A 67 11.09 -1.53 11.52
N SER A 68 10.63 -1.29 10.30
CA SER A 68 9.50 -2.01 9.71
C SER A 68 9.68 -2.21 8.21
N LEU A 69 9.01 -3.22 7.66
CA LEU A 69 9.01 -3.48 6.22
C LEU A 69 8.40 -2.33 5.44
N ALA A 70 7.27 -1.79 5.91
CA ALA A 70 6.66 -0.59 5.34
C ALA A 70 7.61 0.61 5.39
N GLY A 71 8.37 0.75 6.48
CA GLY A 71 9.40 1.77 6.64
C GLY A 71 10.60 1.62 5.70
N TRP A 72 11.02 0.38 5.43
CA TRP A 72 12.03 0.09 4.41
C TRP A 72 11.55 0.50 3.02
N THR A 73 10.32 0.12 2.64
CA THR A 73 9.69 0.50 1.37
C THR A 73 9.60 2.02 1.23
N HIS A 74 9.21 2.72 2.30
CA HIS A 74 9.13 4.18 2.31
C HIS A 74 10.50 4.84 2.04
N ARG A 75 11.57 4.37 2.71
CA ARG A 75 12.92 4.95 2.58
C ARG A 75 13.56 4.67 1.22
N THR A 76 13.33 3.49 0.66
CA THR A 76 13.98 3.03 -0.58
C THR A 76 13.14 3.25 -1.83
N ARG A 77 11.85 3.59 -1.65
CA ARG A 77 10.84 3.68 -2.72
C ARG A 77 10.79 2.42 -3.59
N SER A 78 11.01 1.26 -2.96
CA SER A 78 11.08 -0.03 -3.64
C SER A 78 10.13 -1.02 -2.97
N PRO A 79 9.37 -1.82 -3.74
CA PRO A 79 8.48 -2.83 -3.16
C PRO A 79 9.31 -3.92 -2.46
N ARG A 80 8.74 -4.47 -1.38
CA ARG A 80 9.34 -5.59 -0.64
C ARG A 80 8.28 -6.59 -0.23
N VAL A 81 8.62 -7.87 -0.34
CA VAL A 81 7.78 -9.01 0.02
C VAL A 81 8.54 -9.82 1.05
N GLU A 82 7.85 -10.23 2.11
CA GLU A 82 8.38 -11.15 3.12
C GLU A 82 7.31 -12.19 3.42
N GLU A 83 7.75 -13.41 3.73
CA GLU A 83 6.85 -14.47 4.13
C GLU A 83 6.45 -14.25 5.59
N SER A 84 5.14 -14.27 5.86
CA SER A 84 4.62 -14.21 7.22
C SER A 84 4.12 -15.60 7.62
N GLU A 85 4.31 -15.96 8.89
CA GLU A 85 3.83 -17.22 9.46
C GLU A 85 2.31 -17.41 9.30
N SER A 86 1.59 -16.30 9.13
CA SER A 86 0.13 -16.24 9.04
C SER A 86 -0.43 -16.12 7.62
N GLY A 87 0.42 -15.99 6.59
CA GLY A 87 0.00 -15.81 5.19
C GLY A 87 -0.33 -14.37 4.80
#